data_AF-A0A7S1RTM8-F1
#
_entry.id   AF-A0A7S1RTM8-F1
#
_cell.length_a   1.000
_cell.length_b   1.000
_cell.length_c   1.000
_cell.angle_alpha   90.00
_cell.angle_beta   90.00
_cell.angle_gamma   90.00
#
_symmetry.space_group_name_H-M   'P 1'
#
loop_
_entity.id
_entity.type
_entity.pdbx_description
1 polymer ?
#
loop_
_entity_poly.entity_id
_entity_poly.type
_entity_poly.pdbx_seq_one_letter_code
_entity_poly.pdbx_strand_id
1 'polypeptide(L)'
;PPPPPPPPPLRARVWAATRGDVTAYPWPEQSNSLGLFSRTKNVGVAISGGGSRSYSAGFGQLRALRDLGVLPEVRYLSGTSGGGWLAGVYTYHQLGVDDDELLGSTPAPGSLTMERLADLPQSSLAYGGCKDMLFQLGGQLVAYIARGRKRPGNVWTEALGDAVLDNYGLGSNKYFTFSSSTRAEILRRNDHHPMLAGKAHKFLLPADPIRPFLILPISTVGPLPAKCLNMPPSKADARKCASYRAKLFRPLAVTPIYTGYAADRGENLTVELGDGTRSQVHEGGLVESWAWGGAAPSDGRGAVQAGVEGQLREIGNPAHPWSLKAALSACTQWGAKDIYWYENGARTGPGSSVATDQGVANALTQPIEGLFGHNIYDGAQMLGQEYKTWDTSDAHPETEEIFATDSVEAGGYTGMDDLLARGVDHIISFMNHDQPLCGEDAWDPAADQSPAAIMPCFSAALAAMFGIEARESTYGQPDVSAAHNQVFPRSSFAPFVKALQA
;
A
#
# COMPACT_ATOMS: atom_id res chain seq x y z
N PRO A 1 12.31 17.28 -37.80
CA PRO A 1 10.86 17.19 -37.51
C PRO A 1 10.55 17.84 -36.15
N PRO A 2 9.52 18.68 -36.03
CA PRO A 2 9.05 19.12 -34.73
C PRO A 2 8.60 17.91 -33.88
N PRO A 3 8.73 17.97 -32.54
CA PRO A 3 8.21 16.91 -31.69
C PRO A 3 6.70 16.76 -31.90
N PRO A 4 6.15 15.54 -31.82
CA PRO A 4 4.72 15.34 -31.87
C PRO A 4 4.03 16.17 -30.76
N PRO A 5 2.80 16.66 -30.98
CA PRO A 5 2.06 17.37 -29.95
C PRO A 5 1.88 16.46 -28.73
N PRO A 6 1.84 17.03 -27.50
CA PRO A 6 1.55 16.24 -26.32
C PRO A 6 0.17 15.58 -26.46
N PRO A 7 -0.02 14.37 -25.89
CA PRO A 7 -1.33 13.75 -25.86
C PRO A 7 -2.33 14.65 -25.12
N PRO A 8 -3.62 14.63 -25.49
CA PRO A 8 -4.66 15.38 -24.79
C PRO A 8 -4.72 14.97 -23.30
N PRO A 9 -5.24 15.80 -22.40
CA PRO A 9 -5.39 15.43 -21.00
C PRO A 9 -6.41 14.30 -20.82
N LEU A 10 -6.33 13.61 -19.70
CA LEU A 10 -7.27 12.57 -19.29
C LEU A 10 -8.42 13.19 -18.51
N ARG A 11 -9.65 12.71 -18.74
CA ARG A 11 -10.83 13.08 -17.96
C ARG A 11 -11.04 12.07 -16.83
N ALA A 12 -10.71 12.48 -15.62
CA ALA A 12 -10.79 11.66 -14.41
C ALA A 12 -11.63 12.35 -13.32
N ARG A 13 -12.30 11.55 -12.49
CA ARG A 13 -12.95 12.02 -11.26
C ARG A 13 -11.89 12.21 -10.18
N VAL A 14 -12.09 13.29 -9.43
CA VAL A 14 -11.28 13.64 -8.26
C VAL A 14 -12.22 14.01 -7.12
N TRP A 15 -11.79 13.79 -5.89
CA TRP A 15 -12.59 14.04 -4.69
C TRP A 15 -11.78 14.81 -3.70
N ALA A 16 -12.35 15.89 -3.17
CA ALA A 16 -11.71 16.66 -2.12
C ALA A 16 -11.50 15.80 -0.88
N ALA A 17 -10.47 16.12 -0.12
CA ALA A 17 -10.38 15.62 1.24
C ALA A 17 -11.36 16.39 2.17
N THR A 18 -11.56 15.85 3.37
CA THR A 18 -12.33 16.50 4.44
C THR A 18 -11.40 16.97 5.55
N ARG A 19 -11.71 18.14 6.13
CA ARG A 19 -11.14 18.57 7.41
C ARG A 19 -12.03 18.03 8.53
N GLY A 20 -11.46 17.21 9.42
CA GLY A 20 -12.16 16.69 10.60
C GLY A 20 -12.32 15.17 10.57
N ASP A 21 -13.47 14.69 11.05
CA ASP A 21 -13.75 13.26 11.22
C ASP A 21 -13.85 12.54 9.88
N VAL A 22 -12.83 11.73 9.56
CA VAL A 22 -12.75 10.95 8.32
C VAL A 22 -13.81 9.84 8.27
N THR A 23 -14.37 9.43 9.41
CA THR A 23 -15.44 8.42 9.43
C THR A 23 -16.76 8.92 8.84
N ALA A 24 -16.93 10.25 8.78
CA ALA A 24 -18.04 10.91 8.11
C ALA A 24 -17.76 11.20 6.62
N TYR A 25 -16.60 10.79 6.09
CA TYR A 25 -16.24 11.03 4.70
C TYR A 25 -17.19 10.29 3.73
N PRO A 26 -17.74 10.95 2.71
CA PRO A 26 -18.64 10.33 1.73
C PRO A 26 -17.84 9.53 0.71
N TRP A 27 -17.40 8.34 1.10
CA TRP A 27 -16.51 7.51 0.29
C TRP A 27 -17.11 7.18 -1.09
N PRO A 28 -16.34 7.27 -2.20
CA PRO A 28 -16.87 7.06 -3.54
C PRO A 28 -17.55 5.69 -3.73
N GLU A 29 -17.06 4.66 -3.04
CA GLU A 29 -17.63 3.31 -3.12
C GLU A 29 -18.97 3.13 -2.38
N GLN A 30 -19.37 4.12 -1.56
CA GLN A 30 -20.67 4.15 -0.89
C GLN A 30 -21.82 4.56 -1.84
N SER A 31 -21.51 4.88 -3.10
CA SER A 31 -22.54 5.12 -4.11
C SER A 31 -23.41 3.88 -4.34
N ASN A 32 -24.73 4.08 -4.33
CA ASN A 32 -25.70 3.04 -4.68
C ASN A 32 -25.47 2.45 -6.08
N SER A 33 -24.83 3.19 -6.98
CA SER A 33 -24.53 2.77 -8.35
C SER A 33 -23.62 1.53 -8.45
N LEU A 34 -22.87 1.23 -7.38
CA LEU A 34 -21.94 0.10 -7.35
C LEU A 34 -22.57 -1.19 -6.80
N GLY A 35 -23.74 -1.09 -6.14
CA GLY A 35 -24.43 -2.25 -5.54
C GLY A 35 -23.64 -2.96 -4.43
N LEU A 36 -22.53 -2.40 -3.95
CA LEU A 36 -21.69 -3.00 -2.91
C LEU A 36 -22.46 -3.17 -1.59
N PHE A 37 -23.19 -2.13 -1.18
CA PHE A 37 -23.89 -2.09 0.11
C PHE A 37 -25.18 -2.91 0.13
N SER A 38 -25.81 -3.14 -1.01
CA SER A 38 -27.02 -3.96 -1.10
C SER A 38 -26.73 -5.46 -1.07
N ARG A 39 -25.48 -5.88 -1.34
CA ARG A 39 -25.09 -7.29 -1.43
C ARG A 39 -24.15 -7.77 -0.32
N THR A 40 -23.64 -6.87 0.54
CA THR A 40 -22.65 -7.19 1.58
C THR A 40 -23.07 -6.68 2.95
N LYS A 41 -22.63 -7.35 4.01
CA LYS A 41 -22.78 -6.87 5.39
C LYS A 41 -21.67 -5.88 5.73
N ASN A 42 -21.79 -5.18 6.86
CA ASN A 42 -20.77 -4.24 7.31
C ASN A 42 -19.56 -4.97 7.95
N VAL A 43 -18.97 -5.90 7.19
CA VAL A 43 -17.84 -6.72 7.61
C VAL A 43 -16.62 -6.36 6.77
N GLY A 44 -15.52 -6.03 7.43
CA GLY A 44 -14.21 -5.84 6.81
C GLY A 44 -13.24 -6.94 7.23
N VAL A 45 -12.42 -7.38 6.29
CA VAL A 45 -11.30 -8.29 6.56
C VAL A 45 -10.01 -7.53 6.29
N ALA A 46 -9.08 -7.53 7.25
CA ALA A 46 -7.80 -6.85 7.16
C ALA A 46 -6.66 -7.86 7.34
N ILE A 47 -5.79 -8.01 6.34
CA ILE A 47 -4.69 -8.98 6.33
C ILE A 47 -3.35 -8.23 6.39
N SER A 48 -2.58 -8.49 7.44
CA SER A 48 -1.32 -7.79 7.70
C SER A 48 -0.25 -7.98 6.62
N GLY A 49 0.76 -7.13 6.65
CA GLY A 49 2.02 -7.37 5.95
C GLY A 49 2.81 -8.58 6.47
N GLY A 50 3.89 -8.94 5.75
CA GLY A 50 4.76 -10.07 6.10
C GLY A 50 5.23 -10.94 4.93
N GLY A 51 5.18 -10.42 3.68
CA GLY A 51 5.57 -11.16 2.48
C GLY A 51 4.88 -12.53 2.35
N SER A 52 5.62 -13.55 1.89
CA SER A 52 5.08 -14.89 1.67
C SER A 52 4.53 -15.57 2.94
N ARG A 53 5.00 -15.18 4.14
CA ARG A 53 4.42 -15.67 5.41
C ARG A 53 2.97 -15.22 5.55
N SER A 54 2.71 -13.92 5.41
CA SER A 54 1.35 -13.40 5.50
C SER A 54 0.47 -13.89 4.37
N TYR A 55 1.01 -13.99 3.16
CA TYR A 55 0.28 -14.57 2.02
C TYR A 55 -0.19 -16.00 2.31
N SER A 56 0.71 -16.85 2.82
CA SER A 56 0.41 -18.27 3.09
C SER A 56 -0.55 -18.45 4.26
N ALA A 57 -0.39 -17.67 5.34
CA ALA A 57 -1.32 -17.68 6.47
C ALA A 57 -2.69 -17.14 6.06
N GLY A 58 -2.71 -16.02 5.34
CA GLY A 58 -3.89 -15.38 4.77
C GLY A 58 -4.69 -16.30 3.87
N PHE A 59 -4.03 -17.13 3.07
CA PHE A 59 -4.70 -18.13 2.24
C PHE A 59 -5.55 -19.09 3.08
N GLY A 60 -4.98 -19.65 4.15
CA GLY A 60 -5.72 -20.52 5.07
C GLY A 60 -6.86 -19.78 5.79
N GLN A 61 -6.63 -18.52 6.13
CA GLN A 61 -7.63 -17.66 6.78
C GLN A 61 -8.82 -17.34 5.85
N LEU A 62 -8.58 -16.99 4.58
CA LEU A 62 -9.65 -16.81 3.60
C LEU A 62 -10.42 -18.10 3.34
N ARG A 63 -9.73 -19.24 3.28
CA ARG A 63 -10.37 -20.55 3.19
C ARG A 63 -11.31 -20.80 4.37
N ALA A 64 -10.87 -20.54 5.59
CA ALA A 64 -11.69 -20.69 6.78
C ALA A 64 -12.92 -19.76 6.75
N LEU A 65 -12.74 -18.49 6.34
CA LEU A 65 -13.86 -17.56 6.21
C LEU A 65 -14.89 -18.00 5.16
N ARG A 66 -14.44 -18.61 4.05
CA ARG A 66 -15.34 -19.22 3.06
C ARG A 66 -16.10 -20.40 3.68
N ASP A 67 -15.40 -21.32 4.34
CA ASP A 67 -16.01 -22.51 4.96
C ASP A 67 -17.03 -22.15 6.05
N LEU A 68 -16.80 -21.04 6.76
CA LEU A 68 -17.73 -20.47 7.75
C LEU A 68 -18.88 -19.67 7.12
N GLY A 69 -18.92 -19.49 5.79
CA GLY A 69 -19.94 -18.71 5.10
C GLY A 69 -19.83 -17.19 5.32
N VAL A 70 -18.72 -16.72 5.89
CA VAL A 70 -18.50 -15.29 6.19
C VAL A 70 -17.98 -14.54 4.96
N LEU A 71 -17.08 -15.15 4.19
CA LEU A 71 -16.40 -14.49 3.07
C LEU A 71 -17.34 -13.88 2.01
N PRO A 72 -18.48 -14.51 1.62
CA PRO A 72 -19.45 -13.91 0.71
C PRO A 72 -20.15 -12.64 1.25
N GLU A 73 -20.13 -12.44 2.57
CA GLU A 73 -20.78 -11.30 3.23
C GLU A 73 -19.82 -10.11 3.43
N VAL A 74 -18.52 -10.32 3.23
CA VAL A 74 -17.46 -9.32 3.45
C VAL A 74 -17.59 -8.18 2.44
N ARG A 75 -17.68 -6.95 2.95
CA ARG A 75 -17.73 -5.73 2.13
C ARG A 75 -16.36 -5.28 1.68
N TYR A 76 -15.39 -5.30 2.58
CA TYR A 76 -14.06 -4.77 2.35
C TYR A 76 -13.01 -5.83 2.62
N LEU A 77 -12.07 -5.99 1.69
CA LEU A 77 -10.87 -6.80 1.89
C LEU A 77 -9.66 -5.88 1.77
N SER A 78 -9.06 -5.59 2.91
CA SER A 78 -7.85 -4.80 3.04
C SER A 78 -6.63 -5.71 3.18
N GLY A 79 -5.54 -5.36 2.52
CA GLY A 79 -4.30 -6.14 2.61
C GLY A 79 -3.07 -5.31 2.35
N THR A 80 -2.08 -5.46 3.22
CA THR A 80 -0.76 -4.82 3.11
C THR A 80 0.31 -5.88 2.81
N SER A 81 1.35 -5.54 2.04
CA SER A 81 2.42 -6.43 1.59
C SER A 81 1.91 -7.79 1.08
N GLY A 82 2.35 -8.90 1.66
CA GLY A 82 1.88 -10.24 1.32
C GLY A 82 0.38 -10.45 1.50
N GLY A 83 -0.26 -9.78 2.48
CA GLY A 83 -1.71 -9.73 2.59
C GLY A 83 -2.36 -8.98 1.44
N GLY A 84 -1.70 -7.93 0.93
CA GLY A 84 -2.11 -7.18 -0.26
C GLY A 84 -2.03 -8.00 -1.53
N TRP A 85 -0.93 -8.75 -1.74
CA TRP A 85 -0.83 -9.69 -2.88
C TRP A 85 -1.95 -10.71 -2.86
N LEU A 86 -2.23 -11.30 -1.69
CA LEU A 86 -3.29 -12.27 -1.51
C LEU A 86 -4.65 -11.65 -1.82
N ALA A 87 -4.96 -10.50 -1.21
CA ALA A 87 -6.22 -9.79 -1.41
C ALA A 87 -6.43 -9.39 -2.89
N GLY A 88 -5.37 -8.89 -3.53
CA GLY A 88 -5.34 -8.55 -4.94
C GLY A 88 -5.60 -9.75 -5.84
N VAL A 89 -4.87 -10.84 -5.65
CA VAL A 89 -5.04 -12.08 -6.45
C VAL A 89 -6.42 -12.68 -6.23
N TYR A 90 -6.87 -12.82 -4.98
CA TYR A 90 -8.20 -13.33 -4.68
C TYR A 90 -9.29 -12.51 -5.37
N THR A 91 -9.16 -11.18 -5.34
CA THR A 91 -10.15 -10.28 -5.95
C THR A 91 -10.11 -10.31 -7.48
N TYR A 92 -8.92 -10.34 -8.09
CA TYR A 92 -8.75 -10.02 -9.51
C TYR A 92 -8.21 -11.14 -10.39
N HIS A 93 -7.95 -12.36 -9.90
CA HIS A 93 -7.42 -13.44 -10.75
C HIS A 93 -8.24 -13.64 -12.03
N GLN A 94 -7.56 -14.06 -13.11
CA GLN A 94 -8.14 -14.23 -14.44
C GLN A 94 -8.15 -15.69 -14.89
N LEU A 95 -8.23 -16.62 -13.93
CA LEU A 95 -8.12 -18.05 -14.18
C LEU A 95 -9.41 -18.68 -14.71
N GLY A 96 -10.56 -18.04 -14.49
CA GLY A 96 -11.86 -18.60 -14.87
C GLY A 96 -12.30 -19.77 -13.98
N VAL A 97 -11.74 -19.87 -12.78
CA VAL A 97 -12.05 -20.89 -11.77
C VAL A 97 -12.87 -20.28 -10.63
N ASP A 98 -13.64 -21.11 -9.94
CA ASP A 98 -14.44 -20.70 -8.77
C ASP A 98 -13.62 -20.75 -7.47
N ASP A 99 -14.27 -20.43 -6.34
CA ASP A 99 -13.63 -20.43 -5.03
C ASP A 99 -13.37 -21.82 -4.45
N ASP A 100 -14.06 -22.85 -4.94
CA ASP A 100 -13.81 -24.22 -4.54
C ASP A 100 -12.48 -24.71 -5.12
N GLU A 101 -12.19 -24.37 -6.38
CA GLU A 101 -10.90 -24.63 -6.99
C GLU A 101 -9.80 -23.68 -6.49
N LEU A 102 -10.08 -22.36 -6.46
CA LEU A 102 -9.08 -21.34 -6.09
C LEU A 102 -8.59 -21.53 -4.65
N LEU A 103 -9.52 -21.67 -3.69
CA LEU A 103 -9.16 -21.83 -2.28
C LEU A 103 -8.97 -23.30 -1.91
N GLY A 104 -9.54 -24.27 -2.63
CA GLY A 104 -9.45 -25.70 -2.29
C GLY A 104 -10.17 -26.06 -1.00
N SER A 105 -10.23 -27.34 -0.63
CA SER A 105 -10.80 -27.77 0.65
C SER A 105 -9.81 -27.59 1.82
N THR A 106 -10.33 -27.53 3.05
CA THR A 106 -9.48 -27.50 4.25
C THR A 106 -8.90 -28.89 4.53
N PRO A 107 -7.59 -29.10 4.39
CA PRO A 107 -6.97 -30.40 4.63
C PRO A 107 -6.92 -30.71 6.13
N ALA A 108 -6.99 -32.00 6.48
CA ALA A 108 -6.72 -32.42 7.84
C ALA A 108 -5.26 -32.10 8.22
N PRO A 109 -4.95 -31.70 9.47
CA PRO A 109 -3.60 -31.30 9.88
C PRO A 109 -2.52 -32.34 9.55
N GLY A 110 -2.80 -33.63 9.78
CA GLY A 110 -1.86 -34.73 9.48
C GLY A 110 -1.56 -34.94 7.99
N SER A 111 -2.28 -34.25 7.11
CA SER A 111 -2.08 -34.30 5.66
C SER A 111 -1.27 -33.12 5.10
N LEU A 112 -0.87 -32.17 5.95
CA LEU A 112 0.00 -31.05 5.58
C LEU A 112 1.46 -31.54 5.44
N THR A 113 1.80 -32.10 4.29
CA THR A 113 3.15 -32.61 3.98
C THR A 113 3.82 -31.80 2.87
N MET A 114 5.15 -31.82 2.81
CA MET A 114 5.92 -31.19 1.73
C MET A 114 5.61 -31.80 0.35
N GLU A 115 5.27 -33.10 0.32
CA GLU A 115 4.82 -33.78 -0.90
C GLU A 115 3.51 -33.16 -1.42
N ARG A 116 2.51 -32.96 -0.55
CA ARG A 116 1.28 -32.27 -0.95
C ARG A 116 1.49 -30.82 -1.34
N LEU A 117 2.45 -30.14 -0.70
CA LEU A 117 2.81 -28.77 -1.06
C LEU A 117 3.43 -28.71 -2.47
N ALA A 118 4.25 -29.70 -2.83
CA ALA A 118 4.88 -29.79 -4.15
C ALA A 118 3.85 -30.03 -5.28
N ASP A 119 2.74 -30.69 -4.97
CA ASP A 119 1.67 -31.03 -5.91
C ASP A 119 0.50 -30.02 -5.92
N LEU A 120 0.71 -28.79 -5.43
CA LEU A 120 -0.33 -27.76 -5.44
C LEU A 120 -0.75 -27.40 -6.88
N PRO A 121 -2.06 -27.43 -7.21
CA PRO A 121 -2.55 -26.95 -8.51
C PRO A 121 -2.15 -25.50 -8.75
N GLN A 122 -1.78 -25.17 -9.99
CA GLN A 122 -1.42 -23.78 -10.34
C GLN A 122 -2.60 -22.81 -10.20
N SER A 123 -3.82 -23.32 -10.30
CA SER A 123 -5.04 -22.55 -10.05
C SER A 123 -5.28 -22.25 -8.57
N SER A 124 -4.59 -22.94 -7.66
CA SER A 124 -4.70 -22.67 -6.23
C SER A 124 -4.11 -21.31 -5.88
N LEU A 125 -4.80 -20.57 -5.03
CA LEU A 125 -4.30 -19.33 -4.46
C LEU A 125 -3.03 -19.53 -3.62
N ALA A 126 -2.76 -20.73 -3.09
CA ALA A 126 -1.51 -21.00 -2.37
C ALA A 126 -0.27 -21.04 -3.28
N TYR A 127 -0.44 -21.31 -4.58
CA TYR A 127 0.65 -21.57 -5.50
C TYR A 127 1.63 -20.39 -5.60
N GLY A 128 1.13 -19.15 -5.64
CA GLY A 128 1.94 -17.94 -5.67
C GLY A 128 2.81 -17.76 -4.41
N GLY A 129 2.30 -18.18 -3.25
CA GLY A 129 3.04 -18.13 -1.98
C GLY A 129 4.23 -19.09 -1.92
N CYS A 130 4.25 -20.11 -2.78
CA CYS A 130 5.30 -21.12 -2.87
C CYS A 130 6.44 -20.74 -3.83
N LYS A 131 6.39 -19.55 -4.45
CA LYS A 131 7.37 -19.12 -5.45
C LYS A 131 8.54 -18.38 -4.82
N ASP A 132 9.74 -18.68 -5.31
CA ASP A 132 10.98 -18.05 -4.86
C ASP A 132 11.10 -16.64 -5.43
N MET A 133 10.70 -15.66 -4.62
CA MET A 133 10.81 -14.25 -4.95
C MET A 133 12.26 -13.78 -5.07
N LEU A 134 13.19 -14.33 -4.29
CA LEU A 134 14.59 -13.90 -4.32
C LEU A 134 15.28 -14.33 -5.61
N PHE A 135 14.98 -15.53 -6.09
CA PHE A 135 15.47 -16.01 -7.38
C PHE A 135 14.97 -15.13 -8.54
N GLN A 136 13.67 -14.78 -8.54
CA GLN A 136 13.11 -13.91 -9.57
C GLN A 136 13.67 -12.48 -9.51
N LEU A 137 13.88 -11.95 -8.31
CA LEU A 137 14.52 -10.66 -8.10
C LEU A 137 15.94 -10.64 -8.68
N GLY A 138 16.73 -11.68 -8.42
CA GLY A 138 18.08 -11.84 -8.98
C GLY A 138 18.07 -11.91 -10.51
N GLY A 139 17.14 -12.66 -11.09
CA GLY A 139 16.95 -12.73 -12.55
C GLY A 139 16.59 -11.38 -13.18
N GLN A 140 15.67 -10.63 -12.57
CA GLN A 140 15.28 -9.30 -13.01
C GLN A 140 16.43 -8.30 -12.92
N LEU A 141 17.25 -8.38 -11.86
CA LEU A 141 18.43 -7.54 -11.71
C LEU A 141 19.46 -7.81 -12.82
N VAL A 142 19.73 -9.08 -13.15
CA VAL A 142 20.63 -9.46 -14.27
C VAL A 142 20.08 -8.94 -15.61
N ALA A 143 18.78 -9.14 -15.86
CA ALA A 143 18.14 -8.65 -17.08
C ALA A 143 18.18 -7.11 -17.19
N TYR A 144 18.02 -6.42 -16.06
CA TYR A 144 18.16 -4.97 -15.97
C TYR A 144 19.56 -4.49 -16.37
N ILE A 145 20.60 -5.12 -15.81
CA ILE A 145 22.01 -4.83 -16.11
C ILE A 145 22.30 -5.07 -17.59
N ALA A 146 21.90 -6.24 -18.12
CA ALA A 146 22.15 -6.60 -19.52
C ALA A 146 21.51 -5.63 -20.53
N ARG A 147 20.42 -4.93 -20.14
CA ARG A 147 19.73 -3.94 -20.96
C ARG A 147 20.32 -2.53 -20.86
N GLY A 148 21.37 -2.31 -20.07
CA GLY A 148 22.03 -1.00 -19.91
C GLY A 148 21.10 0.11 -19.41
N ARG A 149 20.02 -0.25 -18.68
CA ARG A 149 19.06 0.73 -18.16
C ARG A 149 19.69 1.49 -17.00
N LYS A 150 19.38 2.79 -16.91
CA LYS A 150 20.00 3.73 -15.96
C LYS A 150 19.21 3.89 -14.65
N ARG A 151 17.94 3.48 -14.60
CA ARG A 151 17.08 3.57 -13.40
C ARG A 151 16.40 2.24 -13.05
N PRO A 152 16.71 1.63 -11.88
CA PRO A 152 16.23 0.31 -11.50
C PRO A 152 14.77 0.21 -11.05
N GLY A 153 14.04 1.34 -10.94
CA GLY A 153 12.73 1.53 -10.28
C GLY A 153 11.51 0.72 -10.80
N ASN A 154 11.73 -0.52 -11.18
CA ASN A 154 10.74 -1.50 -11.59
C ASN A 154 11.14 -2.93 -11.28
N VAL A 155 12.39 -3.17 -10.85
CA VAL A 155 12.92 -4.52 -10.65
C VAL A 155 12.05 -5.33 -9.68
N TRP A 156 11.57 -4.70 -8.61
CA TRP A 156 10.66 -5.33 -7.67
C TRP A 156 9.27 -5.60 -8.27
N THR A 157 8.67 -4.61 -8.92
CA THR A 157 7.36 -4.73 -9.58
C THR A 157 7.35 -5.85 -10.61
N GLU A 158 8.42 -5.98 -11.41
CA GLU A 158 8.55 -7.07 -12.39
C GLU A 158 8.81 -8.41 -11.71
N ALA A 159 9.66 -8.46 -10.67
CA ALA A 159 9.91 -9.71 -9.94
C ALA A 159 8.65 -10.25 -9.24
N LEU A 160 7.83 -9.38 -8.64
CA LEU A 160 6.53 -9.73 -8.07
C LEU A 160 5.55 -10.18 -9.18
N GLY A 161 5.56 -9.47 -10.30
CA GLY A 161 4.84 -9.81 -11.53
C GLY A 161 5.08 -11.26 -11.94
N ASP A 162 6.35 -11.60 -12.18
CA ASP A 162 6.78 -12.90 -12.65
C ASP A 162 6.61 -14.01 -11.61
N ALA A 163 6.93 -13.73 -10.33
CA ALA A 163 6.92 -14.72 -9.28
C ALA A 163 5.49 -15.12 -8.87
N VAL A 164 4.62 -14.13 -8.64
CA VAL A 164 3.31 -14.34 -8.01
C VAL A 164 2.19 -14.08 -9.00
N LEU A 165 2.16 -12.89 -9.61
CA LEU A 165 0.97 -12.36 -10.27
C LEU A 165 0.68 -12.99 -11.64
N ASP A 166 1.71 -13.37 -12.40
CA ASP A 166 1.57 -13.94 -13.74
C ASP A 166 0.82 -15.27 -13.74
N ASN A 167 1.01 -16.09 -12.70
CA ASN A 167 0.27 -17.35 -12.53
C ASN A 167 -1.25 -17.13 -12.47
N TYR A 168 -1.70 -15.92 -12.10
CA TYR A 168 -3.11 -15.56 -11.98
C TYR A 168 -3.59 -14.64 -13.11
N GLY A 169 -2.76 -14.42 -14.14
CA GLY A 169 -3.05 -13.51 -15.26
C GLY A 169 -2.91 -12.02 -14.92
N LEU A 170 -2.17 -11.68 -13.86
CA LEU A 170 -2.09 -10.32 -13.29
C LEU A 170 -0.73 -9.63 -13.46
N GLY A 171 0.29 -10.27 -14.02
CA GLY A 171 1.61 -9.63 -14.17
C GLY A 171 1.71 -8.63 -15.35
N SER A 172 0.63 -8.41 -16.11
CA SER A 172 0.56 -7.36 -17.12
C SER A 172 0.29 -5.97 -16.53
N ASN A 173 0.77 -4.89 -17.18
CA ASN A 173 0.53 -3.50 -16.77
C ASN A 173 -0.88 -3.00 -17.17
N LYS A 174 -1.92 -3.73 -16.76
CA LYS A 174 -3.33 -3.37 -16.97
C LYS A 174 -3.85 -2.53 -15.81
N TYR A 175 -4.65 -1.53 -16.12
CA TYR A 175 -5.48 -0.83 -15.12
C TYR A 175 -6.45 -1.81 -14.48
N PHE A 176 -7.06 -1.42 -13.38
CA PHE A 176 -8.10 -2.20 -12.72
C PHE A 176 -9.22 -1.26 -12.30
N THR A 177 -10.44 -1.81 -12.23
CA THR A 177 -11.59 -1.07 -11.73
C THR A 177 -12.60 -2.03 -11.10
N PHE A 178 -13.64 -1.49 -10.48
CA PHE A 178 -14.58 -2.27 -9.67
C PHE A 178 -15.54 -3.11 -10.51
N SER A 179 -15.97 -2.61 -11.68
CA SER A 179 -17.02 -3.27 -12.46
C SER A 179 -16.98 -2.92 -13.94
N SER A 180 -17.73 -3.68 -14.74
CA SER A 180 -17.95 -3.39 -16.16
C SER A 180 -18.59 -2.03 -16.39
N SER A 181 -19.50 -1.56 -15.51
CA SER A 181 -20.14 -0.25 -15.64
C SER A 181 -19.14 0.88 -15.38
N THR A 182 -18.34 0.77 -14.32
CA THR A 182 -17.26 1.73 -14.03
C THR A 182 -16.27 1.80 -15.19
N ARG A 183 -15.84 0.65 -15.73
CA ARG A 183 -14.98 0.60 -16.93
C ARG A 183 -15.62 1.29 -18.13
N ALA A 184 -16.88 0.99 -18.42
CA ALA A 184 -17.59 1.58 -19.56
C ALA A 184 -17.69 3.10 -19.43
N GLU A 185 -17.93 3.61 -18.23
CA GLU A 185 -17.95 5.05 -17.96
C GLU A 185 -16.57 5.70 -18.20
N ILE A 186 -15.50 5.10 -17.65
CA ILE A 186 -14.10 5.56 -17.84
C ILE A 186 -13.76 5.66 -19.33
N LEU A 187 -14.10 4.63 -20.11
CA LEU A 187 -13.84 4.59 -21.55
C LEU A 187 -14.68 5.60 -22.31
N ARG A 188 -15.97 5.72 -21.99
CA ARG A 188 -16.90 6.64 -22.67
C ARG A 188 -16.44 8.10 -22.55
N ARG A 189 -15.98 8.52 -21.37
CA ARG A 189 -15.54 9.91 -21.17
C ARG A 189 -14.12 10.21 -21.71
N ASN A 190 -13.36 9.17 -22.05
CA ASN A 190 -12.00 9.25 -22.61
C ASN A 190 -11.90 8.62 -24.01
N ASP A 191 -13.01 8.57 -24.75
CA ASP A 191 -13.09 8.02 -26.12
C ASP A 191 -12.22 8.75 -27.14
N HIS A 192 -11.99 10.05 -26.89
CA HIS A 192 -11.06 10.90 -27.62
C HIS A 192 -9.58 10.63 -27.29
N HIS A 193 -9.28 9.92 -26.19
CA HIS A 193 -7.91 9.79 -25.69
C HIS A 193 -7.22 8.51 -26.22
N PRO A 194 -6.08 8.60 -26.92
CA PRO A 194 -5.46 7.45 -27.57
C PRO A 194 -4.96 6.37 -26.61
N MET A 195 -4.75 6.66 -25.31
CA MET A 195 -4.41 5.62 -24.33
C MET A 195 -5.58 4.68 -24.00
N LEU A 196 -6.82 5.14 -24.17
CA LEU A 196 -8.04 4.47 -23.70
C LEU A 196 -9.07 4.17 -24.80
N ALA A 197 -9.11 4.96 -25.88
CA ALA A 197 -10.04 4.76 -26.99
C ALA A 197 -9.98 3.31 -27.53
N GLY A 198 -11.11 2.60 -27.46
CA GLY A 198 -11.23 1.20 -27.89
C GLY A 198 -10.42 0.18 -27.06
N LYS A 199 -9.89 0.55 -25.90
CA LYS A 199 -8.92 -0.25 -25.14
C LYS A 199 -9.49 -0.85 -23.86
N ALA A 200 -10.71 -1.39 -23.93
CA ALA A 200 -11.36 -2.06 -22.80
C ALA A 200 -10.54 -3.23 -22.22
N HIS A 201 -9.77 -3.93 -23.07
CA HIS A 201 -8.87 -5.02 -22.70
C HIS A 201 -7.69 -4.58 -21.79
N LYS A 202 -7.48 -3.27 -21.62
CA LYS A 202 -6.49 -2.72 -20.68
C LYS A 202 -6.96 -2.65 -19.23
N PHE A 203 -8.22 -2.96 -18.96
CA PHE A 203 -8.77 -2.98 -17.60
C PHE A 203 -9.03 -4.41 -17.15
N LEU A 204 -8.49 -4.75 -15.99
CA LEU A 204 -8.87 -5.91 -15.19
C LEU A 204 -10.17 -5.59 -14.45
N LEU A 205 -11.03 -6.62 -14.35
CA LEU A 205 -12.23 -6.62 -13.54
C LEU A 205 -12.07 -7.68 -12.44
N PRO A 206 -12.78 -7.56 -11.31
CA PRO A 206 -12.79 -8.61 -10.30
C PRO A 206 -13.18 -9.96 -10.93
N ALA A 207 -12.59 -11.04 -10.42
CA ALA A 207 -12.82 -12.40 -10.91
C ALA A 207 -14.30 -12.80 -10.83
N ASP A 208 -15.01 -12.28 -9.83
CA ASP A 208 -16.44 -12.48 -9.61
C ASP A 208 -17.11 -11.15 -9.16
N PRO A 209 -18.33 -10.81 -9.63
CA PRO A 209 -19.09 -9.66 -9.14
C PRO A 209 -19.30 -9.59 -7.61
N ILE A 210 -19.26 -10.73 -6.91
CA ILE A 210 -19.46 -10.81 -5.46
C ILE A 210 -18.19 -10.51 -4.65
N ARG A 211 -17.02 -10.36 -5.29
CA ARG A 211 -15.76 -10.09 -4.58
C ARG A 211 -15.88 -8.88 -3.65
N PRO A 212 -15.24 -8.90 -2.46
CA PRO A 212 -15.16 -7.72 -1.61
C PRO A 212 -14.49 -6.54 -2.32
N PHE A 213 -14.78 -5.33 -1.85
CA PHE A 213 -14.08 -4.13 -2.30
C PHE A 213 -12.64 -4.14 -1.79
N LEU A 214 -11.68 -4.19 -2.72
CA LEU A 214 -10.26 -4.23 -2.41
C LEU A 214 -9.76 -2.88 -1.88
N ILE A 215 -9.02 -2.92 -0.78
CA ILE A 215 -8.26 -1.79 -0.27
C ILE A 215 -6.80 -2.23 -0.13
N LEU A 216 -5.90 -1.47 -0.74
CA LEU A 216 -4.47 -1.67 -0.63
C LEU A 216 -3.87 -0.43 0.02
N PRO A 217 -3.60 -0.48 1.33
CA PRO A 217 -2.89 0.59 1.99
C PRO A 217 -1.46 0.65 1.47
N ILE A 218 -1.03 1.84 1.07
CA ILE A 218 0.33 2.16 0.64
C ILE A 218 0.80 3.43 1.35
N SER A 219 2.06 3.77 1.19
CA SER A 219 2.58 5.09 1.47
C SER A 219 3.23 5.69 0.23
N THR A 220 3.40 7.00 0.23
CA THR A 220 4.26 7.67 -0.75
C THR A 220 5.39 8.40 -0.08
N VAL A 221 6.54 8.49 -0.76
CA VAL A 221 7.75 9.16 -0.28
C VAL A 221 8.08 10.30 -1.22
N GLY A 222 8.09 11.53 -0.70
CA GLY A 222 8.41 12.75 -1.43
C GLY A 222 7.72 13.97 -0.80
N PRO A 223 7.93 15.19 -1.31
CA PRO A 223 8.53 15.51 -2.61
C PRO A 223 10.04 15.28 -2.66
N LEU A 224 10.52 14.86 -3.84
CA LEU A 224 11.96 14.72 -4.10
C LEU A 224 12.53 16.05 -4.59
N PRO A 225 13.62 16.58 -4.00
CA PRO A 225 14.24 17.79 -4.52
C PRO A 225 14.69 17.56 -5.96
N ALA A 226 14.30 18.45 -6.89
CA ALA A 226 14.66 18.33 -8.31
C ALA A 226 16.17 18.23 -8.55
N LYS A 227 16.99 18.78 -7.66
CA LYS A 227 18.46 18.67 -7.69
C LYS A 227 18.93 17.23 -7.48
N CYS A 228 18.22 16.41 -6.71
CA CYS A 228 18.52 15.00 -6.46
C CYS A 228 18.18 14.13 -7.67
N LEU A 229 16.99 14.36 -8.25
CA LEU A 229 16.49 13.62 -9.42
C LEU A 229 17.36 13.82 -10.67
N ASN A 230 17.96 15.00 -10.80
CA ASN A 230 18.75 15.41 -11.97
C ASN A 230 20.27 15.31 -11.77
N MET A 231 20.74 14.88 -10.60
CA MET A 231 22.17 14.75 -10.33
C MET A 231 22.74 13.52 -11.06
N PRO A 232 23.88 13.66 -11.77
CA PRO A 232 24.61 12.50 -12.28
C PRO A 232 25.00 11.58 -11.12
N PRO A 233 24.93 10.24 -11.26
CA PRO A 233 25.27 9.30 -10.18
C PRO A 233 26.65 9.53 -9.56
N SER A 234 27.61 10.02 -10.34
CA SER A 234 28.97 10.34 -9.89
C SER A 234 29.11 11.63 -9.08
N LYS A 235 28.06 12.48 -9.05
CA LYS A 235 28.02 13.78 -8.36
C LYS A 235 26.93 13.86 -7.30
N ALA A 236 26.09 12.83 -7.17
CA ALA A 236 25.17 12.71 -6.06
C ALA A 236 26.01 12.58 -4.78
N ASP A 237 26.14 13.68 -4.03
CA ASP A 237 26.60 13.62 -2.65
C ASP A 237 25.49 12.93 -1.89
N ALA A 238 25.65 11.62 -1.80
CA ALA A 238 24.55 10.78 -1.41
C ALA A 238 24.31 10.87 0.11
N ARG A 239 25.27 11.40 0.89
CA ARG A 239 25.00 11.89 2.24
C ARG A 239 24.11 13.12 2.22
N LYS A 240 24.20 14.04 1.26
CA LYS A 240 23.25 15.16 1.11
C LYS A 240 21.88 14.71 0.60
N CYS A 241 21.84 13.77 -0.33
CA CYS A 241 20.59 13.22 -0.86
C CYS A 241 19.84 12.34 0.17
N ALA A 242 20.55 11.55 0.98
CA ALA A 242 19.96 10.81 2.10
C ALA A 242 19.85 11.64 3.38
N SER A 243 20.59 12.76 3.52
CA SER A 243 20.38 13.72 4.61
C SER A 243 19.22 14.67 4.36
N TYR A 244 18.49 14.58 3.23
CA TYR A 244 17.12 15.11 3.12
C TYR A 244 16.20 14.30 4.04
N ARG A 245 16.45 14.46 5.34
CA ARG A 245 15.87 13.86 6.53
C ARG A 245 14.37 14.13 6.74
N ALA A 246 13.67 14.57 5.70
CA ALA A 246 12.22 14.64 5.70
C ALA A 246 11.72 13.91 4.46
N LYS A 247 11.89 12.58 4.45
CA LYS A 247 11.02 11.74 3.64
C LYS A 247 9.64 11.87 4.28
N LEU A 248 8.74 12.64 3.66
CA LEU A 248 7.37 12.65 4.10
C LEU A 248 6.72 11.36 3.60
N PHE A 249 6.40 10.47 4.54
CA PHE A 249 5.60 9.29 4.28
C PHE A 249 4.13 9.66 4.40
N ARG A 250 3.45 9.58 3.27
CA ARG A 250 2.04 9.94 3.15
C ARG A 250 1.20 8.68 2.96
N PRO A 251 0.41 8.26 3.97
CA PRO A 251 -0.43 7.08 3.84
C PRO A 251 -1.49 7.34 2.77
N LEU A 252 -1.64 6.42 1.83
CA LEU A 252 -2.69 6.45 0.82
C LEU A 252 -3.42 5.11 0.81
N ALA A 253 -4.71 5.14 0.49
CA ALA A 253 -5.44 3.95 0.10
C ALA A 253 -5.47 3.84 -1.43
N VAL A 254 -5.16 2.67 -1.96
CA VAL A 254 -5.41 2.32 -3.36
C VAL A 254 -6.61 1.39 -3.42
N THR A 255 -7.60 1.75 -4.24
CA THR A 255 -8.83 0.98 -4.42
C THR A 255 -9.13 0.78 -5.91
N PRO A 256 -10.16 0.01 -6.28
CA PRO A 256 -10.60 -0.08 -7.68
C PRO A 256 -11.19 1.21 -8.27
N ILE A 257 -11.48 2.22 -7.45
CA ILE A 257 -12.16 3.44 -7.89
C ILE A 257 -11.26 4.65 -7.75
N TYR A 258 -10.47 4.73 -6.68
CA TYR A 258 -9.59 5.85 -6.39
C TYR A 258 -8.31 5.45 -5.65
N THR A 259 -7.31 6.31 -5.79
CA THR A 259 -6.07 6.30 -5.03
C THR A 259 -5.92 7.67 -4.36
N GLY A 260 -5.64 7.70 -3.06
CA GLY A 260 -5.44 8.95 -2.32
C GLY A 260 -5.66 8.82 -0.82
N TYR A 261 -5.80 9.95 -0.13
CA TYR A 261 -6.05 10.01 1.30
C TYR A 261 -7.20 10.97 1.60
N ALA A 262 -8.25 10.51 2.28
CA ALA A 262 -9.50 11.28 2.39
C ALA A 262 -9.45 12.45 3.38
N ALA A 263 -8.44 12.56 4.23
CA ALA A 263 -8.31 13.66 5.18
C ALA A 263 -7.40 14.78 4.63
N ASP A 264 -7.79 16.02 4.87
CA ASP A 264 -7.06 17.22 4.45
C ASP A 264 -6.09 17.60 5.57
N ARG A 265 -4.80 17.58 5.26
CA ARG A 265 -3.72 17.96 6.18
C ARG A 265 -3.01 19.25 5.78
N GLY A 266 -3.43 19.90 4.69
CA GLY A 266 -2.62 20.79 3.87
C GLY A 266 -2.30 22.19 4.40
N GLU A 267 -2.80 22.64 5.55
CA GLU A 267 -2.40 23.96 6.10
C GLU A 267 -1.44 23.88 7.28
N ASN A 268 -1.33 22.72 7.93
CA ASN A 268 -0.55 22.57 9.17
C ASN A 268 0.70 21.70 9.00
N LEU A 269 0.88 21.08 7.83
CA LEU A 269 2.02 20.20 7.60
C LEU A 269 3.20 20.95 7.00
N THR A 270 4.05 21.48 7.87
CA THR A 270 5.35 22.03 7.49
C THR A 270 6.44 20.96 7.66
N VAL A 271 7.11 20.60 6.57
CA VAL A 271 8.29 19.72 6.59
C VAL A 271 9.57 20.53 6.52
N GLU A 272 10.53 20.26 7.40
CA GLU A 272 11.89 20.80 7.33
C GLU A 272 12.77 19.82 6.55
N LEU A 273 13.16 20.19 5.34
CA LEU A 273 14.05 19.41 4.49
C LEU A 273 15.46 19.36 5.07
N GLY A 274 16.28 18.42 4.59
CA GLY A 274 17.64 18.21 5.09
C GLY A 274 18.61 19.38 4.95
N ASP A 275 18.29 20.35 4.09
CA ASP A 275 19.04 21.59 3.94
C ASP A 275 18.54 22.71 4.88
N GLY A 276 17.58 22.40 5.77
CA GLY A 276 16.94 23.31 6.71
C GLY A 276 15.81 24.14 6.11
N THR A 277 15.50 24.02 4.82
CA THR A 277 14.33 24.70 4.24
C THR A 277 13.04 24.10 4.76
N ARG A 278 12.06 24.97 5.04
CA ARG A 278 10.71 24.55 5.41
C ARG A 278 9.81 24.64 4.20
N SER A 279 9.15 23.54 3.86
CA SER A 279 8.11 23.50 2.83
C SER A 279 6.79 23.20 3.50
N GLN A 280 5.73 23.89 3.08
CA GLN A 280 4.39 23.37 3.30
C GLN A 280 4.20 22.18 2.36
N VAL A 281 3.57 21.12 2.86
CA VAL A 281 3.14 20.01 2.02
C VAL A 281 1.63 19.88 2.15
N HIS A 282 1.01 19.91 1.00
CA HIS A 282 -0.42 19.69 0.84
C HIS A 282 -0.63 18.19 0.65
N GLU A 283 -1.51 17.60 1.46
CA GLU A 283 -1.88 16.19 1.38
C GLU A 283 -3.39 16.09 1.56
N GLY A 284 -4.06 15.55 0.54
CA GLY A 284 -5.49 15.42 0.59
C GLY A 284 -6.17 14.98 -0.70
N GLY A 285 -7.24 14.23 -0.47
CA GLY A 285 -8.25 13.78 -1.38
C GLY A 285 -7.78 12.68 -2.32
N LEU A 286 -8.63 12.42 -3.31
CA LEU A 286 -8.64 11.17 -4.05
C LEU A 286 -8.65 11.46 -5.55
N VAL A 287 -7.91 10.65 -6.32
CA VAL A 287 -7.93 10.66 -7.79
C VAL A 287 -8.31 9.27 -8.26
N GLU A 288 -9.08 9.14 -9.34
CA GLU A 288 -9.38 7.80 -9.85
C GLU A 288 -8.11 6.98 -10.14
N SER A 289 -8.08 5.73 -9.66
CA SER A 289 -6.83 4.95 -9.65
C SER A 289 -6.21 4.78 -11.02
N TRP A 290 -7.00 4.54 -12.06
CA TRP A 290 -6.49 4.38 -13.43
C TRP A 290 -5.75 5.63 -13.96
N ALA A 291 -6.03 6.80 -13.37
CA ALA A 291 -5.50 8.10 -13.77
C ALA A 291 -4.45 8.64 -12.77
N TRP A 292 -4.28 7.97 -11.62
CA TRP A 292 -3.28 8.33 -10.62
C TRP A 292 -1.85 8.25 -11.19
N GLY A 293 -0.94 9.07 -10.68
CA GLY A 293 0.40 9.24 -11.24
C GLY A 293 0.49 10.32 -12.35
N GLY A 294 -0.63 10.96 -12.69
CA GLY A 294 -0.72 12.08 -13.62
C GLY A 294 -0.35 13.43 -12.99
N ALA A 295 0.04 14.40 -13.82
CA ALA A 295 0.23 15.78 -13.36
C ALA A 295 -1.10 16.44 -12.96
N ALA A 296 -1.02 17.45 -12.09
CA ALA A 296 -2.14 18.25 -11.64
C ALA A 296 -2.96 18.85 -12.80
N PRO A 297 -4.25 19.19 -12.59
CA PRO A 297 -5.10 19.74 -13.62
C PRO A 297 -4.53 21.03 -14.24
N SER A 298 -4.49 21.11 -15.57
CA SER A 298 -3.95 22.29 -16.27
C SER A 298 -4.85 23.52 -16.20
N ASP A 299 -6.11 23.34 -15.78
CA ASP A 299 -7.10 24.41 -15.73
C ASP A 299 -6.97 25.29 -14.46
N GLY A 300 -6.10 24.92 -13.51
CA GLY A 300 -5.86 25.66 -12.27
C GLY A 300 -7.12 25.85 -11.42
N ARG A 301 -8.20 25.08 -11.68
CA ARG A 301 -9.45 25.20 -10.96
C ARG A 301 -9.35 24.44 -9.65
N GLY A 302 -9.28 25.24 -8.58
CA GLY A 302 -9.05 24.83 -7.21
C GLY A 302 -10.02 23.86 -6.56
N ALA A 303 -9.69 23.56 -5.29
CA ALA A 303 -10.42 22.81 -4.27
C ALA A 303 -11.72 22.17 -4.77
N VAL A 304 -11.67 20.86 -4.95
CA VAL A 304 -12.84 20.06 -5.28
C VAL A 304 -13.83 20.14 -4.11
N GLN A 305 -15.14 19.94 -4.34
CA GLN A 305 -16.10 19.75 -3.26
C GLN A 305 -16.11 18.30 -2.82
N ALA A 306 -16.17 18.05 -1.51
CA ALA A 306 -16.39 16.71 -0.97
C ALA A 306 -17.75 16.16 -1.45
N GLY A 307 -17.81 14.86 -1.75
CA GLY A 307 -19.06 14.18 -2.14
C GLY A 307 -18.82 12.92 -2.96
N VAL A 308 -19.71 11.93 -2.84
CA VAL A 308 -19.55 10.57 -3.39
C VAL A 308 -19.24 10.54 -4.89
N GLU A 309 -19.84 11.42 -5.68
CA GLU A 309 -19.67 11.44 -7.14
C GLU A 309 -18.29 11.97 -7.58
N GLY A 310 -17.64 12.82 -6.79
CA GLY A 310 -16.44 13.51 -7.21
C GLY A 310 -16.68 14.49 -8.36
N GLN A 311 -15.63 15.18 -8.78
CA GLN A 311 -15.68 16.14 -9.87
C GLN A 311 -14.81 15.70 -11.03
N LEU A 312 -15.29 15.89 -12.26
CA LEU A 312 -14.48 15.64 -13.44
C LEU A 312 -13.44 16.74 -13.61
N ARG A 313 -12.19 16.33 -13.83
CA ARG A 313 -11.05 17.21 -14.14
C ARG A 313 -10.25 16.66 -15.31
N GLU A 314 -9.60 17.56 -16.03
CA GLU A 314 -8.63 17.24 -17.06
C GLU A 314 -7.24 17.19 -16.43
N ILE A 315 -6.68 15.98 -16.29
CA ILE A 315 -5.41 15.72 -15.61
C ILE A 315 -4.33 15.32 -16.61
N GLY A 316 -3.07 15.53 -16.23
CA GLY A 316 -1.93 15.12 -17.05
C GLY A 316 -1.84 13.59 -17.21
N ASN A 317 -1.28 13.15 -18.33
CA ASN A 317 -1.07 11.73 -18.56
C ASN A 317 -0.04 11.16 -17.56
N PRO A 318 -0.33 10.04 -16.88
CA PRO A 318 0.65 9.39 -16.03
C PRO A 318 1.79 8.85 -16.88
N ALA A 319 3.04 9.01 -16.41
CA ALA A 319 4.22 8.54 -17.12
C ALA A 319 4.23 7.00 -17.29
N HIS A 320 3.64 6.32 -16.32
CA HIS A 320 3.45 4.87 -16.28
C HIS A 320 2.01 4.54 -15.90
N PRO A 321 1.41 3.48 -16.45
CA PRO A 321 0.09 3.04 -16.02
C PRO A 321 0.10 2.70 -14.52
N TRP A 322 -0.79 3.30 -13.74
CA TRP A 322 -1.11 2.83 -12.39
C TRP A 322 -1.94 1.55 -12.48
N SER A 323 -1.23 0.46 -12.77
CA SER A 323 -1.76 -0.88 -12.97
C SER A 323 -2.03 -1.60 -11.65
N LEU A 324 -2.78 -2.70 -11.68
CA LEU A 324 -2.95 -3.54 -10.48
C LEU A 324 -1.60 -4.09 -10.01
N LYS A 325 -0.73 -4.50 -10.94
CA LYS A 325 0.64 -4.92 -10.63
C LYS A 325 1.42 -3.81 -9.91
N ALA A 326 1.33 -2.57 -10.39
CA ALA A 326 1.98 -1.43 -9.76
C ALA A 326 1.43 -1.16 -8.35
N ALA A 327 0.11 -1.21 -8.17
CA ALA A 327 -0.53 -1.03 -6.86
C ALA A 327 -0.14 -2.12 -5.85
N LEU A 328 -0.15 -3.39 -6.27
CA LEU A 328 0.26 -4.53 -5.45
C LEU A 328 1.76 -4.54 -5.14
N SER A 329 2.57 -4.00 -6.05
CA SER A 329 4.00 -3.79 -5.82
C SER A 329 4.22 -2.67 -4.80
N ALA A 330 3.54 -1.54 -4.97
CA ALA A 330 3.61 -0.40 -4.06
C ALA A 330 3.23 -0.82 -2.64
N CYS A 331 2.19 -1.64 -2.43
CA CYS A 331 1.80 -2.07 -1.09
C CYS A 331 2.78 -3.00 -0.38
N THR A 332 3.90 -3.39 -1.01
CA THR A 332 4.92 -4.26 -0.40
C THR A 332 6.35 -3.76 -0.57
N GLN A 333 6.53 -2.63 -1.24
CA GLN A 333 7.85 -2.17 -1.60
C GLN A 333 8.56 -1.68 -0.34
N TRP A 334 9.77 -2.18 -0.11
CA TRP A 334 10.57 -1.79 1.06
C TRP A 334 10.96 -0.31 0.97
N GLY A 335 10.17 0.53 1.63
CA GLY A 335 10.63 1.84 2.07
C GLY A 335 11.52 1.61 3.27
N ALA A 336 12.79 1.96 3.19
CA ALA A 336 13.65 1.96 4.37
C ALA A 336 12.99 2.84 5.44
N LYS A 337 12.88 2.28 6.66
CA LYS A 337 12.51 2.92 7.94
C LYS A 337 12.60 4.44 7.89
N ASP A 338 11.49 5.14 7.63
CA ASP A 338 11.39 6.60 7.79
C ASP A 338 9.93 7.12 7.88
N ILE A 339 9.05 6.54 8.71
CA ILE A 339 7.72 7.13 8.89
C ILE A 339 7.80 8.38 9.80
N TYR A 340 7.28 9.53 9.37
CA TYR A 340 7.20 10.75 10.19
C TYR A 340 5.85 11.45 10.10
N TRP A 341 5.39 11.93 11.26
CA TRP A 341 4.54 13.11 11.44
C TRP A 341 5.17 14.07 12.46
N TYR A 342 5.09 15.37 12.17
CA TYR A 342 5.45 16.47 13.08
C TYR A 342 4.15 17.19 13.46
N GLU A 343 3.79 17.21 14.74
CA GLU A 343 2.89 18.24 15.28
C GLU A 343 3.63 19.04 16.36
N ASN A 344 3.59 20.37 16.22
CA ASN A 344 4.03 21.35 17.20
C ASN A 344 5.50 21.33 17.66
N GLY A 345 6.42 21.62 16.73
CA GLY A 345 7.53 22.57 16.95
C GLY A 345 8.60 22.28 18.01
N ALA A 346 8.54 21.18 18.76
CA ALA A 346 9.53 20.86 19.78
C ALA A 346 10.49 19.76 19.31
N ARG A 347 11.53 20.17 18.58
CA ARG A 347 12.76 19.36 18.44
C ARG A 347 13.37 19.21 19.84
N THR A 348 13.53 17.98 20.33
CA THR A 348 14.55 17.70 21.36
C THR A 348 15.50 16.62 20.84
N GLY A 349 16.68 17.07 20.37
CA GLY A 349 17.84 16.20 20.16
C GLY A 349 18.46 16.23 18.75
N PRO A 350 19.68 16.80 18.60
CA PRO A 350 20.56 16.50 17.49
C PRO A 350 21.35 15.22 17.82
N GLY A 351 21.08 14.09 17.16
CA GLY A 351 21.93 12.91 17.36
C GLY A 351 21.51 11.56 16.80
N SER A 352 20.29 11.34 16.33
CA SER A 352 19.92 10.01 15.81
C SER A 352 20.52 9.77 14.42
N SER A 353 21.52 8.89 14.35
CA SER A 353 21.83 8.15 13.14
C SER A 353 20.81 7.02 13.03
N VAL A 354 20.00 7.03 11.97
CA VAL A 354 19.04 5.96 11.67
C VAL A 354 19.84 4.69 11.35
N ALA A 355 19.74 3.68 12.21
CA ALA A 355 20.08 2.32 11.85
C ALA A 355 18.92 1.78 11.01
N THR A 356 19.13 1.67 9.70
CA THR A 356 18.24 0.91 8.82
C THR A 356 18.17 -0.54 9.32
N ASP A 357 17.06 -1.24 9.10
CA ASP A 357 17.03 -2.69 9.33
C ASP A 357 17.83 -3.34 8.22
N GLN A 358 19.13 -3.45 8.46
CA GLN A 358 20.14 -3.67 7.44
C GLN A 358 20.14 -5.10 6.90
N GLY A 359 19.46 -6.07 7.52
CA GLY A 359 19.62 -7.49 7.18
C GLY A 359 19.32 -7.81 5.71
N VAL A 360 18.10 -7.53 5.25
CA VAL A 360 17.65 -7.97 3.90
C VAL A 360 17.98 -6.94 2.82
N ALA A 361 17.77 -5.65 3.11
CA ALA A 361 18.12 -4.58 2.17
C ALA A 361 19.63 -4.56 1.91
N ASN A 362 20.49 -4.62 2.94
CA ASN A 362 21.94 -4.68 2.71
C ASN A 362 22.38 -6.02 2.10
N ALA A 363 21.76 -7.15 2.42
CA ALA A 363 22.11 -8.41 1.76
C ALA A 363 21.82 -8.36 0.24
N LEU A 364 20.76 -7.64 -0.17
CA LEU A 364 20.42 -7.45 -1.58
C LEU A 364 21.21 -6.32 -2.25
N THR A 365 21.61 -5.27 -1.52
CA THR A 365 22.29 -4.09 -2.09
C THR A 365 23.82 -4.11 -1.95
N GLN A 366 24.41 -4.77 -0.95
CA GLN A 366 25.87 -4.83 -0.76
C GLN A 366 26.63 -5.53 -1.89
N PRO A 367 26.13 -6.64 -2.49
CA PRO A 367 26.79 -7.21 -3.67
C PRO A 367 26.76 -6.23 -4.86
N ILE A 368 25.75 -5.37 -4.94
CA ILE A 368 25.54 -4.42 -6.03
C ILE A 368 26.50 -3.23 -5.90
N GLU A 369 26.74 -2.72 -4.69
CA GLU A 369 27.72 -1.64 -4.45
C GLU A 369 29.12 -2.01 -4.94
N GLY A 370 29.56 -3.25 -4.70
CA GLY A 370 30.88 -3.75 -5.11
C GLY A 370 31.03 -4.00 -6.61
N LEU A 371 29.94 -4.32 -7.33
CA LEU A 371 29.96 -4.66 -8.75
C LEU A 371 29.77 -3.45 -9.69
N PHE A 372 29.09 -2.39 -9.24
CA PHE A 372 28.63 -1.33 -10.15
C PHE A 372 29.14 0.08 -9.81
N GLY A 373 29.89 0.28 -8.72
CA GLY A 373 30.43 1.59 -8.35
C GLY A 373 29.35 2.67 -8.14
N HIS A 374 28.09 2.25 -7.96
CA HIS A 374 26.95 3.09 -7.73
C HIS A 374 26.58 3.06 -6.25
N ASN A 375 26.55 4.24 -5.67
CA ASN A 375 26.01 4.50 -4.35
C ASN A 375 24.47 4.52 -4.48
N ILE A 376 23.84 3.37 -4.31
CA ILE A 376 22.39 3.19 -4.43
C ILE A 376 21.77 3.52 -3.06
N TYR A 377 21.53 4.80 -2.82
CA TYR A 377 21.30 5.34 -1.48
C TYR A 377 19.92 5.13 -0.88
N ASP A 378 19.05 4.35 -1.52
CA ASP A 378 17.78 3.94 -0.93
C ASP A 378 17.23 2.72 -1.68
N GLY A 379 16.96 1.63 -0.96
CA GLY A 379 16.27 0.47 -1.54
C GLY A 379 14.99 0.87 -2.28
N ALA A 380 14.31 1.92 -1.82
CA ALA A 380 13.10 2.44 -2.46
C ALA A 380 13.30 2.89 -3.93
N GLN A 381 14.45 3.49 -4.29
CA GLN A 381 14.74 3.94 -5.67
C GLN A 381 15.05 2.77 -6.62
N MET A 382 15.51 1.63 -6.08
CA MET A 382 15.65 0.41 -6.88
C MET A 382 14.34 -0.32 -7.10
N LEU A 383 13.41 -0.19 -6.16
CA LEU A 383 12.27 -1.08 -6.13
C LEU A 383 11.01 -0.42 -6.72
N GLY A 384 10.91 0.91 -6.70
CA GLY A 384 9.67 1.61 -7.07
C GLY A 384 9.74 2.55 -8.26
N GLN A 385 8.59 2.66 -8.92
CA GLN A 385 8.36 3.64 -9.97
C GLN A 385 8.18 5.04 -9.37
N GLU A 386 8.66 6.04 -10.10
CA GLU A 386 8.36 7.44 -9.84
C GLU A 386 6.93 7.74 -10.34
N TYR A 387 6.14 8.41 -9.51
CA TYR A 387 4.80 8.88 -9.83
C TYR A 387 4.66 10.36 -9.55
N LYS A 388 3.60 10.94 -10.12
CA LYS A 388 3.18 12.30 -9.81
C LYS A 388 1.96 12.27 -8.92
N THR A 389 1.96 13.12 -7.91
CA THR A 389 0.81 13.36 -7.03
C THR A 389 0.59 14.86 -6.87
N TRP A 390 -0.57 15.22 -6.35
CA TRP A 390 -0.98 16.60 -6.09
C TRP A 390 -2.17 16.56 -5.12
N ASP A 391 -2.34 17.61 -4.32
CA ASP A 391 -3.46 17.72 -3.38
C ASP A 391 -4.72 18.20 -4.11
N THR A 392 -5.78 17.40 -4.07
CA THR A 392 -7.05 17.71 -4.75
C THR A 392 -7.90 18.76 -4.03
N SER A 393 -7.55 19.05 -2.77
CA SER A 393 -8.15 20.11 -1.96
C SER A 393 -7.47 21.47 -2.18
N ASP A 394 -6.28 21.50 -2.80
CA ASP A 394 -5.56 22.74 -3.07
C ASP A 394 -6.27 23.59 -4.13
N ALA A 395 -6.31 24.90 -3.91
CA ALA A 395 -6.81 25.86 -4.89
C ALA A 395 -5.88 25.96 -6.13
N HIS A 396 -4.59 25.68 -5.94
CA HIS A 396 -3.54 25.80 -6.93
C HIS A 396 -2.64 24.55 -6.89
N PRO A 397 -3.18 23.36 -7.23
CA PRO A 397 -2.48 22.11 -7.01
C PRO A 397 -1.15 22.07 -7.74
N GLU A 398 -0.07 21.93 -6.98
CA GLU A 398 1.26 21.72 -7.53
C GLU A 398 1.54 20.23 -7.72
N THR A 399 2.19 19.89 -8.84
CA THR A 399 2.58 18.51 -9.11
C THR A 399 3.87 18.19 -8.38
N GLU A 400 3.83 17.15 -7.56
CA GLU A 400 4.98 16.61 -6.85
C GLU A 400 5.41 15.27 -7.43
N GLU A 401 6.73 15.02 -7.46
CA GLU A 401 7.28 13.71 -7.77
C GLU A 401 7.51 12.90 -6.50
N ILE A 402 7.03 11.66 -6.51
CA ILE A 402 7.02 10.73 -5.38
C ILE A 402 7.43 9.32 -5.80
N PHE A 403 7.79 8.51 -4.83
CA PHE A 403 7.78 7.06 -4.94
C PHE A 403 6.57 6.51 -4.21
N ALA A 404 5.90 5.52 -4.78
CA ALA A 404 4.93 4.71 -4.04
C ALA A 404 5.67 3.57 -3.33
N THR A 405 5.29 3.28 -2.08
CA THR A 405 5.96 2.30 -1.23
C THR A 405 4.99 1.67 -0.24
N ASP A 406 5.42 0.64 0.50
CA ASP A 406 4.60 0.03 1.55
C ASP A 406 4.35 1.03 2.70
N SER A 407 3.20 0.91 3.34
CA SER A 407 2.77 1.77 4.44
C SER A 407 3.46 1.49 5.77
N VAL A 408 4.11 0.33 5.97
CA VAL A 408 4.59 -0.09 7.31
C VAL A 408 5.72 -1.13 7.37
N GLU A 409 6.34 -1.24 8.55
CA GLU A 409 7.32 -2.25 8.93
C GLU A 409 6.66 -3.54 9.45
N ALA A 410 7.28 -4.69 9.15
CA ALA A 410 7.17 -5.98 9.84
C ALA A 410 5.76 -6.62 10.02
N GLY A 411 4.73 -6.13 9.33
CA GLY A 411 3.38 -6.70 9.44
C GLY A 411 2.58 -6.22 10.65
N GLY A 412 3.00 -5.13 11.28
CA GLY A 412 2.25 -4.49 12.38
C GLY A 412 0.98 -3.77 11.93
N TYR A 413 0.79 -3.57 10.62
CA TYR A 413 -0.36 -2.87 10.08
C TYR A 413 -1.09 -3.72 9.07
N THR A 414 -2.41 -3.65 9.18
CA THR A 414 -3.36 -4.56 8.55
C THR A 414 -4.33 -3.85 7.63
N GLY A 415 -4.25 -2.50 7.56
CA GLY A 415 -5.26 -1.66 6.92
C GLY A 415 -6.56 -1.57 7.71
N MET A 416 -6.54 -1.84 9.03
CA MET A 416 -7.71 -1.74 9.90
C MET A 416 -8.21 -0.29 10.04
N ASP A 417 -7.29 0.67 10.11
CA ASP A 417 -7.55 2.11 10.08
C ASP A 417 -8.36 2.52 8.83
N ASP A 418 -8.02 1.98 7.66
CA ASP A 418 -8.79 2.20 6.42
C ASP A 418 -10.24 1.68 6.54
N LEU A 419 -10.44 0.57 7.23
CA LEU A 419 -11.77 0.00 7.48
C LEU A 419 -12.55 0.84 8.50
N LEU A 420 -11.90 1.26 9.59
CA LEU A 420 -12.48 2.13 10.61
C LEU A 420 -12.89 3.48 10.01
N ALA A 421 -12.05 4.07 9.16
CA ALA A 421 -12.34 5.31 8.44
C ALA A 421 -13.56 5.20 7.50
N ARG A 422 -13.95 3.98 7.10
CA ARG A 422 -15.14 3.69 6.29
C ARG A 422 -16.39 3.34 7.13
N GLY A 423 -16.29 3.43 8.46
CA GLY A 423 -17.39 3.09 9.37
C GLY A 423 -17.71 1.59 9.40
N VAL A 424 -16.71 0.74 9.14
CA VAL A 424 -16.86 -0.72 9.32
C VAL A 424 -16.97 -1.03 10.80
N ASP A 425 -18.07 -1.66 11.21
CA ASP A 425 -18.35 -1.97 12.62
C ASP A 425 -17.90 -3.38 13.04
N HIS A 426 -17.77 -4.31 12.09
CA HIS A 426 -17.23 -5.65 12.33
C HIS A 426 -15.97 -5.87 11.51
N ILE A 427 -14.81 -5.89 12.18
CA ILE A 427 -13.51 -6.10 11.54
C ILE A 427 -12.92 -7.43 11.98
N ILE A 428 -12.60 -8.29 11.01
CA ILE A 428 -11.80 -9.50 11.22
C ILE A 428 -10.38 -9.15 10.76
N SER A 429 -9.45 -9.07 11.71
CA SER A 429 -8.05 -8.75 11.40
C SER A 429 -7.14 -9.93 11.63
N PHE A 430 -6.37 -10.27 10.60
CA PHE A 430 -5.35 -11.30 10.66
C PHE A 430 -3.97 -10.67 10.75
N MET A 431 -3.37 -10.84 11.93
CA MET A 431 -2.07 -10.30 12.30
C MET A 431 -1.00 -11.38 12.14
N ASN A 432 -0.46 -11.52 10.92
CA ASN A 432 0.52 -12.54 10.56
C ASN A 432 1.96 -12.09 10.88
N HIS A 433 2.16 -11.60 12.10
CA HIS A 433 3.44 -11.09 12.61
C HIS A 433 4.43 -12.23 12.87
N ASP A 434 5.72 -11.94 12.81
CA ASP A 434 6.80 -12.84 13.25
C ASP A 434 7.04 -12.81 14.76
N GLN A 435 6.44 -11.87 15.48
CA GLN A 435 6.60 -11.75 16.91
C GLN A 435 5.58 -12.64 17.61
N PRO A 436 6.02 -13.62 18.42
CA PRO A 436 5.11 -14.52 19.11
C PRO A 436 4.33 -13.80 20.20
N LEU A 437 3.10 -14.24 20.42
CA LEU A 437 2.35 -13.92 21.63
C LEU A 437 2.93 -14.75 22.79
N CYS A 438 3.39 -14.10 23.86
CA CYS A 438 3.80 -14.81 25.08
C CYS A 438 2.58 -15.47 25.75
N GLY A 439 2.76 -16.68 26.28
CA GLY A 439 1.76 -17.34 27.11
C GLY A 439 1.51 -16.60 28.44
N GLU A 440 0.40 -16.95 29.10
CA GLU A 440 0.01 -16.34 30.40
C GLU A 440 1.06 -16.53 31.50
N ASP A 441 1.92 -17.54 31.39
CA ASP A 441 3.00 -17.85 32.32
C ASP A 441 4.22 -16.92 32.16
N ALA A 442 4.41 -16.36 30.97
CA ALA A 442 5.55 -15.51 30.64
C ALA A 442 5.24 -14.01 30.80
N TRP A 443 3.99 -13.58 30.62
CA TRP A 443 3.61 -12.16 30.71
C TRP A 443 2.13 -11.98 31.08
N ASP A 444 1.87 -11.22 32.16
CA ASP A 444 0.54 -10.76 32.53
C ASP A 444 0.35 -9.28 32.09
N PRO A 445 -0.46 -9.01 31.05
CA PRO A 445 -0.70 -7.66 30.55
C PRO A 445 -1.49 -6.76 31.53
N ALA A 446 -2.07 -7.32 32.59
CA ALA A 446 -2.70 -6.56 33.67
C ALA A 446 -1.68 -6.10 34.73
N ALA A 447 -0.56 -6.80 34.86
CA ALA A 447 0.47 -6.50 35.86
C ALA A 447 1.57 -5.59 35.31
N ASP A 448 1.97 -5.79 34.05
CA ASP A 448 3.07 -5.03 33.43
C ASP A 448 2.74 -4.66 31.96
N GLN A 449 2.57 -3.37 31.71
CA GLN A 449 2.38 -2.78 30.37
C GLN A 449 3.58 -1.93 29.94
N SER A 450 4.75 -2.19 30.52
CA SER A 450 5.97 -1.50 30.12
C SER A 450 6.43 -1.93 28.72
N PRO A 451 7.08 -1.02 27.96
CA PRO A 451 7.75 -1.37 26.71
C PRO A 451 8.59 -2.65 26.78
N ALA A 452 9.34 -2.84 27.87
CA ALA A 452 10.22 -3.98 28.08
C ALA A 452 9.46 -5.31 28.19
N ALA A 453 8.26 -5.30 28.75
CA ALA A 453 7.40 -6.48 28.84
C ALA A 453 6.63 -6.75 27.54
N ILE A 454 6.19 -5.70 26.85
CA ILE A 454 5.37 -5.82 25.62
C ILE A 454 6.22 -6.23 24.41
N MET A 455 7.35 -5.57 24.17
CA MET A 455 8.17 -5.76 22.96
C MET A 455 8.67 -7.19 22.68
N PRO A 456 8.89 -8.09 23.66
CA PRO A 456 9.15 -9.50 23.37
C PRO A 456 7.89 -10.35 23.17
N CYS A 457 6.72 -9.86 23.61
CA CYS A 457 5.52 -10.67 23.82
C CYS A 457 4.29 -10.25 23.00
N PHE A 458 4.30 -9.05 22.41
CA PHE A 458 3.16 -8.50 21.71
C PHE A 458 3.56 -7.40 20.71
N SER A 459 2.77 -7.25 19.64
CA SER A 459 3.04 -6.23 18.63
C SER A 459 2.87 -4.81 19.20
N ALA A 460 3.90 -3.97 19.02
CA ALA A 460 3.86 -2.57 19.40
C ALA A 460 2.75 -1.78 18.67
N ALA A 461 2.51 -2.09 17.39
CA ALA A 461 1.48 -1.42 16.60
C ALA A 461 0.07 -1.70 17.16
N LEU A 462 -0.19 -2.95 17.57
CA LEU A 462 -1.48 -3.31 18.17
C LEU A 462 -1.64 -2.72 19.57
N ALA A 463 -0.58 -2.69 20.37
CA ALA A 463 -0.60 -2.04 21.69
C ALA A 463 -0.96 -0.54 21.57
N ALA A 464 -0.41 0.15 20.56
CA ALA A 464 -0.72 1.56 20.30
C ALA A 464 -2.21 1.79 20.01
N MET A 465 -2.91 0.82 19.41
CA MET A 465 -4.36 0.92 19.17
C MET A 465 -5.18 0.97 20.46
N PHE A 466 -4.63 0.52 21.60
CA PHE A 466 -5.25 0.63 22.92
C PHE A 466 -4.68 1.80 23.74
N GLY A 467 -3.89 2.69 23.13
CA GLY A 467 -3.25 3.78 23.85
C GLY A 467 -2.13 3.31 24.79
N ILE A 468 -1.46 2.19 24.45
CA ILE A 468 -0.29 1.66 25.16
C ILE A 468 0.97 1.93 24.36
N GLU A 469 1.91 2.68 24.94
CA GLU A 469 3.23 2.87 24.34
C GLU A 469 4.12 1.66 24.61
N ALA A 470 4.39 0.89 23.57
CA ALA A 470 5.24 -0.29 23.64
C ALA A 470 6.69 -0.02 23.26
N ARG A 471 6.98 1.12 22.61
CA ARG A 471 8.33 1.59 22.30
C ARG A 471 8.30 3.09 22.10
N GLU A 472 9.42 3.77 22.34
CA GLU A 472 9.55 5.17 21.97
C GLU A 472 9.47 5.32 20.44
N SER A 473 8.72 6.32 19.98
CA SER A 473 8.74 6.73 18.57
C SER A 473 10.12 7.33 18.27
N THR A 474 11.04 6.50 17.79
CA THR A 474 12.35 6.99 17.36
C THR A 474 12.26 7.52 15.94
N TYR A 475 13.05 8.56 15.67
CA TYR A 475 13.22 9.10 14.33
C TYR A 475 13.57 7.96 13.34
N GLY A 476 12.64 7.65 12.43
CA GLY A 476 12.81 6.66 11.37
C GLY A 476 11.83 5.49 11.47
N GLN A 477 11.07 5.38 12.56
CA GLN A 477 10.19 4.24 12.80
C GLN A 477 8.73 4.58 12.49
N PRO A 478 7.90 3.58 12.14
CA PRO A 478 6.44 3.71 12.20
C PRO A 478 5.99 4.41 13.47
N ASP A 479 5.14 5.44 13.31
CA ASP A 479 4.55 6.12 14.44
C ASP A 479 3.61 5.16 15.15
N VAL A 480 4.09 4.62 16.27
CA VAL A 480 3.34 3.77 17.18
C VAL A 480 2.93 4.55 18.43
N SER A 481 2.87 5.89 18.33
CA SER A 481 2.38 6.75 19.38
C SER A 481 0.96 6.34 19.75
N ALA A 482 0.79 6.00 21.03
CA ALA A 482 -0.51 5.77 21.63
C ALA A 482 -1.45 6.96 21.45
N ALA A 483 -0.93 8.19 21.52
CA ALA A 483 -1.72 9.41 21.42
C ALA A 483 -2.38 9.59 20.04
N HIS A 484 -1.78 9.02 18.99
CA HIS A 484 -2.24 9.19 17.60
C HIS A 484 -3.00 7.97 17.07
N ASN A 485 -2.65 6.78 17.56
CA ASN A 485 -3.17 5.52 17.02
C ASN A 485 -4.27 4.88 17.88
N GLN A 486 -4.59 5.45 19.05
CA GLN A 486 -5.59 4.86 19.93
C GLN A 486 -6.98 4.84 19.28
N VAL A 487 -7.50 3.64 19.08
CA VAL A 487 -8.86 3.36 18.61
C VAL A 487 -9.70 2.78 19.75
N PHE A 488 -9.10 1.94 20.58
CA PHE A 488 -9.78 1.20 21.64
C PHE A 488 -9.53 1.82 23.01
N PRO A 489 -10.48 1.68 23.96
CA PRO A 489 -10.25 2.09 25.33
C PRO A 489 -9.05 1.34 25.92
N ARG A 490 -8.18 2.09 26.60
CA ARG A 490 -6.97 1.54 27.23
C ARG A 490 -7.26 0.41 28.22
N SER A 491 -8.38 0.49 28.93
CA SER A 491 -8.85 -0.56 29.83
C SER A 491 -9.13 -1.91 29.17
N SER A 492 -9.30 -1.94 27.84
CA SER A 492 -9.58 -3.16 27.09
C SER A 492 -8.32 -3.93 26.72
N PHE A 493 -7.13 -3.33 26.84
CA PHE A 493 -5.87 -3.96 26.42
C PHE A 493 -5.60 -5.30 27.13
N ALA A 494 -5.58 -5.29 28.46
CA ALA A 494 -5.25 -6.50 29.22
C ALA A 494 -6.28 -7.64 29.05
N PRO A 495 -7.61 -7.40 29.12
CA PRO A 495 -8.60 -8.43 28.82
C PRO A 495 -8.46 -9.00 27.41
N PHE A 496 -8.19 -8.15 26.42
CA PHE A 496 -8.00 -8.56 25.03
C PHE A 496 -6.78 -9.46 24.85
N VAL A 497 -5.62 -9.06 25.40
CA VAL A 497 -4.41 -9.88 25.34
C VAL A 497 -4.62 -11.22 26.04
N LYS A 498 -5.21 -11.25 27.24
CA LYS A 498 -5.49 -12.51 27.96
C LYS A 498 -6.39 -13.45 27.15
N ALA A 499 -7.40 -12.91 26.46
CA ALA A 499 -8.26 -13.71 25.60
C ALA A 499 -7.51 -14.34 24.39
N LEU A 500 -6.38 -13.76 23.96
CA LEU A 500 -5.53 -14.34 22.93
C LEU A 500 -4.52 -15.35 23.49
N GLN A 501 -4.15 -15.23 24.77
CA GLN A 501 -3.22 -16.15 25.44
C GLN A 501 -3.88 -17.49 25.82
N ALA A 502 -5.21 -17.50 25.94
CA ALA A 502 -6.06 -18.66 26.23
C ALA A 502 -6.25 -19.55 25.01
#